data_AF-A0A3A0BKM8-F1
#
_entry.id   AF-A0A3A0BKM8-F1
#
_cell.length_a   1.000
_cell.length_b   1.000
_cell.length_c   1.000
_cell.angle_alpha   90.00
_cell.angle_beta   90.00
_cell.angle_gamma   90.00
#
_symmetry.space_group_name_H-M   'P 1'
#
loop_
_entity.id
_entity.type
_entity.pdbx_description
1 polymer ?
#
loop_
_entity_poly.entity_id
_entity_poly.type
_entity_poly.pdbx_seq_one_letter_code
_entity_poly.pdbx_strand_id
1 'polypeptide(L)'
;MDIRAGVVVLALFAIVGAFLSFRGAIRNMQVARKISFYSLRRRYNATAWRMVFFAFVLIALAFWFPNGGERAIYRVFPPSPTPSLTPTITLTPTITLTPTITLTPTLTVTPLYSDTPTATLTPFLPVAIEALFAGPVTPNPDAVFTAIQFSTEFDGVNPIEPKTVFELPIATMYGGFDYNNTQPGVQWTALWYRSGELVCYETEPWREEWGTGGIGGYTECSNPIGGWQAGAYEVQIFMGYEWKVVGRFTLLESLTPQATPTGTPDLTIAPSPTGTP
;
A
#
# COMPACT_ATOMS: atom_id res chain seq x y z
N MET A 1 -13.46 3.85 20.12
CA MET A 1 -14.74 3.19 20.49
C MET A 1 -14.61 2.69 21.92
N ASP A 2 -15.50 3.07 22.82
CA ASP A 2 -15.53 2.55 24.19
C ASP A 2 -15.91 1.05 24.13
N ILE A 3 -15.07 0.17 24.69
CA ILE A 3 -15.29 -1.27 24.73
C ILE A 3 -16.63 -1.58 25.42
N ARG A 4 -17.00 -0.78 26.42
CA ARG A 4 -18.28 -0.88 27.12
C ARG A 4 -19.45 -0.63 26.18
N ALA A 5 -19.35 0.39 25.33
CA ALA A 5 -20.38 0.70 24.33
C ALA A 5 -20.50 -0.42 23.30
N GLY A 6 -19.38 -0.98 22.84
CA GLY A 6 -19.37 -2.12 21.90
C GLY A 6 -20.05 -3.37 22.45
N VAL A 7 -19.77 -3.72 23.71
CA VAL A 7 -20.37 -4.88 24.39
C VAL A 7 -21.88 -4.71 24.59
N VAL A 8 -22.35 -3.51 24.94
CA VAL A 8 -23.78 -3.21 25.10
C VAL A 8 -24.52 -3.31 23.77
N VAL A 9 -23.93 -2.80 22.68
CA VAL A 9 -24.53 -2.87 21.34
C VAL A 9 -24.69 -4.31 20.86
N LEU A 10 -23.67 -5.15 21.05
CA LEU A 10 -23.73 -6.58 20.72
C LEU A 10 -24.81 -7.32 21.52
N ALA A 11 -24.95 -7.00 22.81
CA ALA A 11 -26.00 -7.59 23.64
C ALA A 11 -27.41 -7.19 23.16
N LEU A 12 -27.62 -5.94 22.73
CA LEU A 12 -28.89 -5.49 22.16
C LEU A 12 -29.23 -6.21 20.85
N PHE A 13 -28.26 -6.38 19.95
CA PHE A 13 -28.47 -7.15 18.72
C PHE A 13 -28.80 -8.62 18.99
N ALA A 14 -28.16 -9.23 19.99
CA ALA A 14 -28.47 -10.61 20.40
C ALA A 14 -29.91 -10.75 20.91
N ILE A 15 -30.42 -9.76 21.67
CA ILE A 15 -31.82 -9.74 22.14
C ILE A 15 -32.80 -9.63 20.96
N VAL A 16 -32.53 -8.74 20.01
CA VAL A 16 -33.36 -8.58 18.80
C VAL A 16 -33.35 -9.87 17.97
N GLY A 17 -32.17 -10.48 17.78
CA GLY A 17 -32.03 -11.77 17.09
C GLY A 17 -32.77 -12.91 17.79
N ALA A 18 -32.78 -12.94 19.12
CA ALA A 18 -33.54 -13.91 19.91
C ALA A 18 -35.05 -13.73 19.72
N PHE A 19 -35.53 -12.49 19.73
CA PHE A 19 -36.95 -12.18 19.50
C PHE A 19 -37.43 -12.61 18.10
N LEU A 20 -36.67 -12.29 17.05
CA LEU A 20 -36.98 -12.70 15.69
C LEU A 20 -36.96 -14.23 15.53
N SER A 21 -35.97 -14.88 16.12
CA SER A 21 -35.83 -16.35 16.12
C SER A 21 -37.01 -17.02 16.82
N PHE A 22 -37.45 -16.48 17.96
CA PHE A 22 -38.60 -16.99 18.71
C PHE A 22 -39.92 -16.82 17.93
N ARG A 23 -40.11 -15.66 17.29
CA ARG A 23 -41.25 -15.40 16.40
C ARG A 23 -41.26 -16.36 15.21
N GLY A 24 -40.10 -16.62 14.61
CA GLY A 24 -39.92 -17.60 13.53
C GLY A 24 -40.25 -19.03 13.98
N ALA A 25 -39.83 -19.41 15.18
CA ALA A 25 -40.14 -20.71 15.77
C ALA A 25 -41.64 -20.92 15.97
N ILE A 26 -42.35 -19.92 16.53
CA ILE A 26 -43.81 -19.98 16.71
C ILE A 26 -44.52 -20.14 15.36
N ARG A 27 -44.11 -19.36 14.35
CA ARG A 27 -44.69 -19.47 12.99
C ARG A 27 -44.48 -20.87 12.41
N ASN A 28 -43.28 -21.43 12.52
CA ASN A 28 -42.98 -22.78 12.05
C ASN A 28 -43.79 -23.86 12.80
N MET A 29 -44.00 -23.71 14.11
CA MET A 29 -44.87 -24.61 14.88
C MET A 29 -46.34 -24.50 14.48
N GLN A 30 -46.84 -23.29 14.21
CA GLN A 30 -48.22 -23.08 13.77
C GLN A 30 -48.46 -23.68 12.38
N VAL A 31 -47.49 -23.56 11.46
CA VAL A 31 -47.55 -24.20 10.13
C VAL A 31 -47.48 -25.72 10.26
N ALA A 32 -46.59 -26.25 11.10
CA ALA A 32 -46.46 -27.69 11.33
C ALA A 32 -47.77 -28.35 11.81
N ARG A 33 -48.59 -27.63 12.59
CA ARG A 33 -49.90 -28.12 13.07
C ARG A 33 -50.93 -28.30 11.96
N LYS A 34 -50.80 -27.60 10.84
CA LYS A 34 -51.76 -27.63 9.72
C LYS A 34 -51.40 -28.66 8.63
N ILE A 35 -50.22 -29.28 8.71
CA ILE A 35 -49.73 -30.21 7.69
C ILE A 35 -50.13 -31.65 8.05
N SER A 36 -50.76 -32.35 7.10
CA SER A 36 -51.17 -33.76 7.23
C SER A 36 -49.99 -34.75 7.10
N PHE A 37 -49.01 -34.45 6.24
CA PHE A 37 -47.86 -35.31 5.99
C PHE A 37 -46.87 -35.32 7.17
N TYR A 38 -46.65 -36.49 7.76
CA TYR A 38 -45.79 -36.68 8.94
C TYR A 38 -44.32 -36.28 8.70
N SER A 39 -43.75 -36.64 7.55
CA SER A 39 -42.35 -36.34 7.21
C SER A 39 -42.09 -34.83 7.09
N LEU A 40 -43.04 -34.10 6.51
CA LEU A 40 -42.98 -32.66 6.38
C LEU A 40 -43.17 -31.98 7.75
N ARG A 41 -44.15 -32.41 8.55
CA ARG A 41 -44.34 -31.95 9.93
C ARG A 41 -43.10 -32.14 10.80
N ARG A 42 -42.40 -33.27 10.66
CA ARG A 42 -41.13 -33.55 11.38
C ARG A 42 -40.03 -32.55 11.03
N ARG A 43 -39.89 -32.15 9.76
CA ARG A 43 -38.91 -31.14 9.32
C ARG A 43 -39.20 -29.75 9.89
N TYR A 44 -40.46 -29.32 9.86
CA TYR A 44 -40.87 -28.05 10.46
C TYR A 44 -40.68 -28.03 11.98
N ASN A 45 -41.01 -29.13 12.68
CA ASN A 45 -40.76 -29.25 14.12
C ASN A 45 -39.27 -29.23 14.47
N ALA A 46 -38.42 -29.91 13.68
CA ALA A 46 -36.97 -29.90 13.90
C ALA A 46 -36.39 -28.50 13.69
N THR A 47 -36.85 -27.78 12.66
CA THR A 47 -36.42 -26.40 12.38
C THR A 47 -36.88 -25.44 13.49
N ALA A 48 -38.12 -25.57 13.97
CA ALA A 48 -38.63 -24.79 15.09
C ALA A 48 -37.83 -25.04 16.37
N TRP A 49 -37.51 -26.31 16.68
CA TRP A 49 -36.68 -26.65 17.84
C TRP A 49 -35.27 -26.07 17.75
N ARG A 50 -34.65 -26.09 16.57
CA ARG A 50 -33.34 -25.43 16.36
C ARG A 50 -33.42 -23.93 16.57
N MET A 51 -34.48 -23.27 16.09
CA MET A 51 -34.69 -21.83 16.31
C MET A 51 -34.93 -21.49 17.80
N VAL A 52 -35.67 -22.32 18.54
CA VAL A 52 -35.85 -22.14 19.99
C VAL A 52 -34.51 -22.28 20.72
N PHE A 53 -33.75 -23.33 20.44
CA PHE A 53 -32.42 -23.51 21.02
C PHE A 53 -31.50 -22.32 20.72
N PHE A 54 -31.46 -21.87 19.47
CA PHE A 54 -30.66 -20.72 19.05
C PHE A 54 -31.08 -19.43 19.77
N ALA A 55 -32.38 -19.19 19.97
CA ALA A 55 -32.87 -18.04 20.72
C ALA A 55 -32.40 -18.08 22.19
N PHE A 56 -32.43 -19.25 22.84
CA PHE A 56 -31.90 -19.41 24.21
C PHE A 56 -30.40 -19.13 24.29
N VAL A 57 -29.61 -19.59 23.30
CA VAL A 57 -28.17 -19.30 23.22
C VAL A 57 -27.93 -17.80 23.09
N LEU A 58 -28.68 -17.11 22.24
CA LEU A 58 -28.56 -15.65 22.09
C LEU A 58 -28.90 -14.90 23.38
N ILE A 59 -29.93 -15.33 24.12
CA ILE A 59 -30.29 -14.74 25.42
C ILE A 59 -29.16 -14.97 26.45
N ALA A 60 -28.59 -16.18 26.48
CA ALA A 60 -27.47 -16.49 27.37
C ALA A 60 -26.23 -15.63 27.04
N LEU A 61 -25.92 -15.45 25.75
CA LEU A 61 -24.85 -14.57 25.30
C LEU A 61 -25.11 -13.10 25.68
N ALA A 62 -26.34 -12.62 25.47
CA ALA A 62 -26.73 -11.26 25.84
C ALA A 62 -26.55 -10.97 27.34
N PHE A 63 -26.73 -11.97 28.20
CA PHE A 63 -26.48 -11.85 29.64
C PHE A 63 -25.00 -12.01 30.03
N TRP A 64 -24.27 -12.89 29.34
CA TRP A 64 -22.87 -13.18 29.65
C TRP A 64 -21.92 -12.03 29.27
N PHE A 65 -22.10 -11.45 28.08
CA PHE A 65 -21.19 -10.43 27.55
C PHE A 65 -21.03 -9.19 28.45
N PRO A 66 -22.11 -8.58 28.98
CA PRO A 66 -21.99 -7.41 29.87
C PRO A 66 -21.46 -7.75 31.26
N ASN A 67 -21.72 -8.96 31.78
CA ASN A 67 -21.37 -9.32 33.15
C ASN A 67 -19.96 -9.93 33.29
N GLY A 68 -19.47 -10.62 32.25
CA GLY A 68 -18.18 -11.31 32.27
C GLY A 68 -17.26 -11.01 31.08
N GLY A 69 -17.81 -10.56 29.95
CA GLY A 69 -17.05 -10.29 28.73
C GLY A 69 -16.09 -9.11 28.86
N GLU A 70 -16.50 -8.04 29.54
CA GLU A 70 -15.67 -6.85 29.76
C GLU A 70 -14.33 -7.19 30.45
N ARG A 71 -14.38 -8.01 31.51
CA ARG A 71 -13.17 -8.45 32.24
C ARG A 71 -12.25 -9.33 31.41
N ALA A 72 -12.81 -10.14 30.50
CA ALA A 72 -12.02 -10.98 29.60
C ALA A 72 -11.34 -10.14 28.52
N ILE A 73 -12.03 -9.14 27.96
CA ILE A 73 -11.49 -8.27 26.91
C ILE A 73 -10.31 -7.44 27.44
N TYR A 74 -10.39 -6.88 28.65
CA TYR A 74 -9.27 -6.11 29.22
C TYR A 74 -8.01 -6.93 29.53
N ARG A 75 -8.12 -8.26 29.62
CA ARG A 75 -6.93 -9.13 29.77
C ARG A 75 -6.18 -9.29 28.45
N VAL A 76 -6.89 -9.25 27.33
CA VAL A 76 -6.31 -9.42 25.98
C VAL A 76 -5.93 -8.06 25.40
N PHE A 77 -6.68 -7.01 25.73
CA PHE A 77 -6.48 -5.63 25.31
C PHE A 77 -6.44 -4.69 26.52
N PRO A 78 -5.27 -4.56 27.19
CA PRO A 78 -5.13 -3.62 28.29
C PRO A 78 -5.28 -2.17 27.79
N PRO A 79 -5.85 -1.25 28.59
CA PRO A 79 -5.95 0.15 28.20
C PRO A 79 -4.54 0.75 28.06
N SER A 80 -4.25 1.35 26.90
CA SER A 80 -2.98 2.03 26.66
C SER A 80 -2.88 3.30 27.51
N PRO A 81 -1.75 3.58 28.18
CA PRO A 81 -1.59 4.79 28.96
C PRO A 81 -1.69 6.02 28.04
N THR A 82 -2.60 6.94 28.38
CA THR A 82 -2.72 8.22 27.69
C THR A 82 -1.44 9.04 27.91
N PRO A 83 -0.76 9.53 26.86
CA PRO A 83 0.43 10.36 27.04
C PRO A 83 0.06 11.64 27.80
N SER A 84 0.78 11.93 28.89
CA SER A 84 0.62 13.17 29.64
C SER A 84 1.13 14.33 28.79
N LEU A 85 0.27 15.30 28.48
CA LEU A 85 0.62 16.51 27.73
C LEU A 85 1.40 17.53 28.59
N THR A 86 1.91 17.14 29.75
CA THR A 86 2.72 18.02 30.59
C THR A 86 4.20 17.71 30.36
N PRO A 87 4.92 18.47 29.53
CA PRO A 87 6.37 18.36 29.48
C PRO A 87 6.93 18.78 30.85
N THR A 88 7.66 17.88 31.51
CA THR A 88 8.46 18.24 32.69
C THR A 88 9.60 19.14 32.21
N ILE A 89 9.49 20.44 32.43
CA ILE A 89 10.52 21.42 32.08
C ILE A 89 11.68 21.26 33.07
N THR A 90 12.76 20.61 32.64
CA THR A 90 14.03 20.60 33.38
C THR A 90 14.77 21.90 33.07
N LEU A 91 14.61 22.91 33.93
CA LEU A 91 15.39 24.14 33.84
C LEU A 91 16.77 23.95 34.48
N THR A 92 17.81 23.93 33.66
CA THR A 92 19.16 24.30 34.12
C THR A 92 19.79 25.26 33.11
N PRO A 93 19.78 26.57 33.43
CA PRO A 93 20.92 27.38 33.02
C PRO A 93 21.41 28.34 34.11
N THR A 94 22.71 28.38 34.33
CA THR A 94 23.41 29.60 34.76
C THR A 94 24.79 29.61 34.13
N ILE A 95 25.00 30.48 33.14
CA ILE A 95 26.34 30.93 32.77
C ILE A 95 26.31 32.45 32.63
N THR A 96 27.27 33.05 33.34
CA THR A 96 27.41 34.46 33.69
C THR A 96 27.89 35.31 32.51
N LEU A 97 27.44 36.57 32.49
CA LEU A 97 27.70 37.61 31.50
C LEU A 97 29.19 37.97 31.39
N THR A 98 29.71 38.09 30.16
CA THR A 98 30.51 39.22 29.62
C THR A 98 30.75 39.02 28.11
N PRO A 99 30.17 39.82 27.20
CA PRO A 99 30.66 39.89 25.83
C PRO A 99 31.67 41.03 25.66
N THR A 100 32.93 40.68 25.44
CA THR A 100 33.91 41.57 24.81
C THR A 100 33.74 41.42 23.30
N ILE A 101 33.27 42.50 22.66
CA ILE A 101 33.16 42.59 21.20
C ILE A 101 34.56 42.67 20.58
N THR A 102 34.99 41.58 19.94
CA THR A 102 36.13 41.54 19.02
C THR A 102 35.61 41.14 17.65
N LEU A 103 35.98 41.90 16.61
CA LEU A 103 35.55 41.65 15.23
C LEU A 103 36.26 40.45 14.60
N THR A 104 35.51 39.72 13.74
CA THR A 104 35.94 38.81 12.65
C THR A 104 36.31 37.38 13.10
N PRO A 105 35.76 36.29 12.48
CA PRO A 105 35.61 36.07 11.04
C PRO A 105 34.20 35.76 10.52
N THR A 106 33.97 36.08 9.25
CA THR A 106 32.83 35.62 8.47
C THR A 106 32.87 34.09 8.42
N LEU A 107 31.99 33.44 9.20
CA LEU A 107 31.74 32.02 9.06
C LEU A 107 31.00 31.81 7.74
N THR A 108 31.72 31.39 6.72
CA THR A 108 31.12 30.71 5.57
C THR A 108 30.44 29.46 6.11
N VAL A 109 29.11 29.45 6.09
CA VAL A 109 28.31 28.28 6.45
C VAL A 109 28.54 27.25 5.35
N THR A 110 29.55 26.41 5.53
CA THR A 110 29.66 25.18 4.75
C THR A 110 28.59 24.24 5.31
N PRO A 111 27.54 23.88 4.54
CA PRO A 111 26.56 22.92 5.02
C PRO A 111 27.27 21.58 5.31
N LEU A 112 27.16 21.10 6.55
CA LEU A 112 27.66 19.78 6.97
C LEU A 112 26.82 18.64 6.36
N TYR A 113 25.65 18.98 5.81
CA TYR A 113 24.80 18.07 5.06
C TYR A 113 25.06 18.30 3.59
N SER A 114 25.74 17.32 2.98
CA SER A 114 25.74 17.19 1.54
C SER A 114 24.44 16.47 1.18
N ASP A 115 23.51 17.16 0.51
CA ASP A 115 22.31 16.58 -0.14
C ASP A 115 22.68 15.63 -1.31
N THR A 116 23.91 15.13 -1.35
CA THR A 116 24.30 14.10 -2.30
C THR A 116 23.80 12.76 -1.77
N PRO A 117 22.80 12.12 -2.39
CA PRO A 117 22.36 10.80 -1.97
C PRO A 117 23.56 9.86 -2.02
N THR A 118 23.92 9.29 -0.87
CA THR A 118 24.91 8.21 -0.83
C THR A 118 24.30 7.07 -1.62
N ALA A 119 24.94 6.68 -2.72
CA ALA A 119 24.49 5.61 -3.61
C ALA A 119 24.46 4.28 -2.84
N THR A 120 23.37 4.05 -2.14
CA THR A 120 23.06 2.81 -1.46
C THR A 120 22.31 1.95 -2.47
N LEU A 121 22.67 0.68 -2.60
CA LEU A 121 22.05 -0.25 -3.57
C LEU A 121 20.55 -0.49 -3.28
N THR A 122 20.07 -0.01 -2.14
CA THR A 122 18.66 -0.07 -1.74
C THR A 122 17.98 1.24 -2.13
N PRO A 123 16.92 1.19 -2.95
CA PRO A 123 16.08 2.35 -3.22
C PRO A 123 15.63 3.04 -1.93
N PHE A 124 15.69 4.37 -1.90
CA PHE A 124 15.23 5.19 -0.78
C PHE A 124 14.14 6.16 -1.23
N LEU A 125 13.23 6.48 -0.32
CA LEU A 125 12.16 7.45 -0.56
C LEU A 125 12.72 8.88 -0.41
N PRO A 126 12.55 9.77 -1.41
CA PRO A 126 12.96 11.17 -1.27
C PRO A 126 12.17 11.91 -0.18
N VAL A 127 12.85 12.74 0.62
CA VAL A 127 12.25 13.50 1.73
C VAL A 127 11.11 14.41 1.27
N ALA A 128 11.21 14.96 0.06
CA ALA A 128 10.14 15.78 -0.52
C ALA A 128 8.84 14.99 -0.75
N ILE A 129 8.93 13.69 -1.04
CA ILE A 129 7.76 12.82 -1.22
C ILE A 129 7.22 12.35 0.13
N GLU A 130 8.11 12.07 1.09
CA GLU A 130 7.73 11.78 2.49
C GLU A 130 6.85 12.89 3.09
N ALA A 131 7.20 14.16 2.82
CA ALA A 131 6.41 15.30 3.30
C ALA A 131 4.96 15.34 2.77
N LEU A 132 4.65 14.57 1.72
CA LEU A 132 3.30 14.47 1.13
C LEU A 132 2.46 13.34 1.74
N PHE A 133 3.01 12.59 2.69
CA PHE A 133 2.32 11.44 3.27
C PHE A 133 1.06 11.86 4.03
N ALA A 134 -0.05 11.20 3.72
CA ALA A 134 -1.36 11.45 4.32
C ALA A 134 -1.98 10.19 4.93
N GLY A 135 -1.40 9.02 4.68
CA GLY A 135 -1.90 7.74 5.16
C GLY A 135 -1.88 7.62 6.69
N PRO A 136 -3.04 7.41 7.34
CA PRO A 136 -3.10 7.30 8.81
C PRO A 136 -2.69 5.92 9.33
N VAL A 137 -2.50 4.94 8.45
CA VAL A 137 -2.25 3.54 8.82
C VAL A 137 -0.78 3.18 8.60
N THR A 138 -0.18 2.55 9.61
CA THR A 138 1.17 2.00 9.50
C THR A 138 1.19 0.81 8.54
N PRO A 139 2.12 0.76 7.57
CA PRO A 139 2.32 -0.38 6.68
C PRO A 139 2.43 -1.73 7.38
N ASN A 140 1.88 -2.76 6.74
CA ASN A 140 2.19 -4.14 7.08
C ASN A 140 3.54 -4.53 6.49
N PRO A 141 4.54 -4.96 7.30
CA PRO A 141 5.82 -5.42 6.76
C PRO A 141 5.66 -6.63 5.82
N ASP A 142 4.64 -7.47 6.04
CA ASP A 142 4.39 -8.65 5.20
C ASP A 142 3.62 -8.33 3.90
N ALA A 143 3.43 -7.06 3.55
CA ALA A 143 2.85 -6.65 2.28
C ALA A 143 3.77 -7.04 1.12
N VAL A 144 3.20 -7.70 0.10
CA VAL A 144 3.95 -8.23 -1.06
C VAL A 144 3.29 -7.76 -2.35
N PHE A 145 4.14 -7.52 -3.34
CA PHE A 145 3.78 -7.12 -4.70
C PHE A 145 4.39 -8.10 -5.71
N THR A 146 3.70 -8.34 -6.83
CA THR A 146 4.29 -9.05 -7.96
C THR A 146 5.21 -8.13 -8.77
N ALA A 147 5.95 -8.71 -9.72
CA ALA A 147 6.75 -7.92 -10.65
C ALA A 147 5.86 -6.97 -11.48
N ILE A 148 6.32 -5.73 -11.64
CA ILE A 148 5.57 -4.70 -12.37
C ILE A 148 5.54 -5.06 -13.86
N GLN A 149 4.34 -5.12 -14.42
CA GLN A 149 4.09 -5.30 -15.84
C GLN A 149 3.76 -3.96 -16.48
N PHE A 150 4.46 -3.66 -17.57
CA PHE A 150 4.40 -2.35 -18.21
C PHE A 150 3.60 -2.41 -19.50
N SER A 151 2.71 -1.45 -19.72
CA SER A 151 1.99 -1.28 -20.99
C SER A 151 1.58 0.17 -21.26
N THR A 152 1.31 0.49 -22.52
CA THR A 152 0.66 1.74 -22.95
C THR A 152 -0.86 1.64 -22.92
N GLU A 153 -1.42 0.44 -22.76
CA GLU A 153 -2.86 0.17 -22.72
C GLU A 153 -3.25 -0.56 -21.43
N PHE A 154 -4.42 -0.22 -20.90
CA PHE A 154 -4.94 -0.74 -19.62
C PHE A 154 -6.45 -1.00 -19.74
N ASP A 155 -6.91 -2.18 -19.30
CA ASP A 155 -8.31 -2.58 -19.41
C ASP A 155 -9.17 -2.19 -18.17
N GLY A 156 -8.57 -1.48 -17.22
CA GLY A 156 -9.19 -1.13 -15.93
C GLY A 156 -8.79 -2.06 -14.79
N VAL A 157 -8.18 -3.22 -15.10
CA VAL A 157 -7.67 -4.17 -14.11
C VAL A 157 -6.21 -4.52 -14.42
N ASN A 158 -5.88 -4.89 -15.66
CA ASN A 158 -4.55 -5.37 -16.04
C ASN A 158 -3.97 -4.57 -17.23
N PRO A 159 -2.64 -4.47 -17.32
CA PRO A 159 -1.95 -4.02 -18.53
C PRO A 159 -2.24 -4.96 -19.71
N ILE A 160 -2.58 -4.39 -20.87
CA ILE A 160 -2.82 -5.15 -22.11
C ILE A 160 -1.48 -5.36 -22.82
N GLU A 161 -1.16 -6.58 -23.25
CA GLU A 161 0.11 -6.91 -23.94
C GLU A 161 1.38 -6.30 -23.29
N PRO A 162 1.72 -6.69 -22.05
CA PRO A 162 2.83 -6.09 -21.35
C PRO A 162 4.16 -6.34 -22.06
N LYS A 163 4.99 -5.29 -22.16
CA LYS A 163 6.29 -5.29 -22.84
C LYS A 163 7.35 -4.65 -21.93
N THR A 164 8.62 -4.86 -22.27
CA THR A 164 9.75 -4.22 -21.59
C THR A 164 10.45 -3.19 -22.48
N VAL A 165 10.06 -3.11 -23.74
CA VAL A 165 10.59 -2.17 -24.73
C VAL A 165 9.43 -1.52 -25.46
N PHE A 166 9.47 -0.19 -25.55
CA PHE A 166 8.43 0.66 -26.13
C PHE A 166 9.03 1.65 -27.11
N GLU A 167 8.20 2.18 -28.00
CA GLU A 167 8.56 3.20 -28.98
C GLU A 167 7.87 4.52 -28.69
N LEU A 168 8.54 5.63 -29.01
CA LEU A 168 7.89 6.93 -29.05
C LEU A 168 7.01 7.07 -30.31
N PRO A 169 5.92 7.87 -30.25
CA PRO A 169 5.43 8.61 -29.09
C PRO A 169 4.54 7.75 -28.18
N ILE A 170 4.65 7.97 -26.86
CA ILE A 170 3.68 7.43 -25.89
C ILE A 170 2.96 8.58 -25.18
N ALA A 171 1.68 8.37 -24.89
CA ALA A 171 0.88 9.32 -24.12
C ALA A 171 0.95 8.97 -22.63
N THR A 172 0.46 7.79 -22.26
CA THR A 172 0.45 7.30 -20.88
C THR A 172 1.13 5.95 -20.79
N MET A 173 1.85 5.76 -19.69
CA MET A 173 2.50 4.52 -19.35
C MET A 173 1.88 3.96 -18.06
N TYR A 174 1.49 2.70 -18.10
CA TYR A 174 0.90 1.96 -16.98
C TYR A 174 1.90 0.95 -16.43
N GLY A 175 2.00 0.86 -15.11
CA GLY A 175 2.70 -0.18 -14.38
C GLY A 175 1.72 -0.97 -13.51
N GLY A 176 1.27 -2.12 -14.00
CA GLY A 176 0.35 -3.00 -13.29
C GLY A 176 1.06 -4.02 -12.40
N PHE A 177 0.44 -4.40 -11.29
CA PHE A 177 0.94 -5.37 -10.34
C PHE A 177 -0.21 -5.97 -9.53
N ASP A 178 0.01 -7.18 -9.02
CA ASP A 178 -0.87 -7.80 -8.03
C ASP A 178 -0.28 -7.60 -6.64
N TYR A 179 -1.13 -7.62 -5.62
CA TYR A 179 -0.72 -7.34 -4.25
C TYR A 179 -1.43 -8.24 -3.25
N ASN A 180 -0.78 -8.45 -2.11
CA ASN A 180 -1.36 -9.15 -0.98
C ASN A 180 -0.84 -8.58 0.34
N ASN A 181 -1.60 -8.80 1.41
CA ASN A 181 -1.32 -8.32 2.78
C ASN A 181 -1.18 -6.79 2.90
N THR A 182 -1.76 -6.02 1.98
CA THR A 182 -1.88 -4.56 2.08
C THR A 182 -3.02 -4.19 3.03
N GLN A 183 -3.15 -2.92 3.38
CA GLN A 183 -4.26 -2.42 4.20
C GLN A 183 -4.74 -1.08 3.66
N PRO A 184 -6.06 -0.86 3.53
CA PRO A 184 -6.62 0.46 3.23
C PRO A 184 -6.10 1.55 4.17
N GLY A 185 -5.82 2.72 3.61
CA GLY A 185 -5.29 3.88 4.33
C GLY A 185 -3.79 3.85 4.61
N VAL A 186 -3.08 2.77 4.28
CA VAL A 186 -1.61 2.78 4.33
C VAL A 186 -1.07 3.67 3.22
N GLN A 187 -0.07 4.51 3.50
CA GLN A 187 0.57 5.27 2.42
C GLN A 187 1.30 4.33 1.46
N TRP A 188 0.99 4.40 0.17
CA TRP A 188 1.78 3.76 -0.88
C TRP A 188 2.38 4.82 -1.78
N THR A 189 3.48 4.49 -2.46
CA THR A 189 4.16 5.42 -3.37
C THR A 189 4.78 4.69 -4.54
N ALA A 190 4.56 5.19 -5.74
CA ALA A 190 5.26 4.79 -6.96
C ALA A 190 6.15 5.94 -7.44
N LEU A 191 7.42 5.66 -7.65
CA LEU A 191 8.41 6.62 -8.15
C LEU A 191 8.91 6.16 -9.50
N TRP A 192 8.84 7.05 -10.50
CA TRP A 192 9.28 6.78 -11.86
C TRP A 192 10.55 7.55 -12.16
N TYR A 193 11.60 6.83 -12.49
CA TYR A 193 12.91 7.36 -12.80
C TYR A 193 13.24 7.16 -14.28
N ARG A 194 13.94 8.14 -14.86
CA ARG A 194 14.60 8.04 -16.16
C ARG A 194 16.08 8.25 -15.96
N SER A 195 16.90 7.24 -16.27
CA SER A 195 18.36 7.31 -16.08
C SER A 195 18.79 7.77 -14.68
N GLY A 196 18.01 7.45 -13.64
CA GLY A 196 18.24 7.84 -12.25
C GLY A 196 17.64 9.17 -11.82
N GLU A 197 17.04 9.94 -12.72
CA GLU A 197 16.33 11.19 -12.39
C GLU A 197 14.83 10.94 -12.23
N LEU A 198 14.23 11.43 -11.13
CA LEU A 198 12.79 11.28 -10.88
C LEU A 198 11.99 12.12 -11.89
N VAL A 199 11.17 11.49 -12.71
CA VAL A 199 10.37 12.14 -13.75
C VAL A 199 8.87 12.12 -13.47
N CYS A 200 8.39 11.21 -12.64
CA CYS A 200 6.97 11.08 -12.28
C CYS A 200 6.87 10.45 -10.89
N TYR A 201 5.81 10.77 -10.15
CA TYR A 201 5.53 10.12 -8.88
C TYR A 201 4.04 10.08 -8.61
N GLU A 202 3.64 9.09 -7.84
CA GLU A 202 2.30 8.91 -7.32
C GLU A 202 2.43 8.55 -5.84
N THR A 203 1.76 9.30 -4.97
CA THR A 203 1.79 9.04 -3.53
C THR A 203 0.44 9.33 -2.95
N GLU A 204 -0.22 8.31 -2.42
CA GLU A 204 -1.54 8.45 -1.82
C GLU A 204 -1.80 7.34 -0.79
N PRO A 205 -2.79 7.52 0.09
CA PRO A 205 -3.29 6.44 0.92
C PRO A 205 -3.89 5.33 0.04
N TRP A 206 -3.60 4.08 0.39
CA TRP A 206 -4.13 2.89 -0.27
C TRP A 206 -5.65 2.90 -0.24
N ARG A 207 -6.27 2.81 -1.42
CA ARG A 207 -7.72 2.99 -1.58
C ARG A 207 -8.49 1.87 -0.88
N GLU A 208 -9.64 2.21 -0.28
CA GLU A 208 -10.51 1.20 0.36
C GLU A 208 -11.00 0.15 -0.62
N GLU A 209 -11.25 0.54 -1.87
CA GLU A 209 -11.74 -0.31 -2.96
C GLU A 209 -10.74 -1.43 -3.33
N TRP A 210 -9.45 -1.23 -3.08
CA TRP A 210 -8.39 -2.20 -3.36
C TRP A 210 -8.31 -3.27 -2.25
N GLY A 211 -8.86 -3.01 -1.07
CA GLY A 211 -8.84 -3.96 0.03
C GLY A 211 -7.42 -4.35 0.47
N THR A 212 -7.26 -5.58 0.96
CA THR A 212 -5.99 -6.07 1.54
C THR A 212 -5.18 -6.98 0.61
N GLY A 213 -5.75 -7.33 -0.54
CA GLY A 213 -5.18 -8.26 -1.49
C GLY A 213 -6.10 -8.39 -2.69
N GLY A 214 -5.50 -8.43 -3.87
CA GLY A 214 -6.25 -8.33 -5.11
C GLY A 214 -5.36 -8.40 -6.33
N ILE A 215 -6.02 -8.50 -7.47
CA ILE A 215 -5.40 -8.36 -8.78
C ILE A 215 -5.65 -6.95 -9.30
N GLY A 216 -4.72 -6.46 -10.12
CA GLY A 216 -4.92 -5.21 -10.84
C GLY A 216 -4.71 -3.93 -10.05
N GLY A 217 -3.72 -3.93 -9.15
CA GLY A 217 -3.12 -2.68 -8.70
C GLY A 217 -2.34 -2.04 -9.84
N TYR A 218 -2.33 -0.72 -9.94
CA TYR A 218 -1.59 -0.04 -10.99
C TYR A 218 -1.07 1.31 -10.53
N THR A 219 -0.02 1.76 -11.19
CA THR A 219 0.43 3.16 -11.21
C THR A 219 0.44 3.64 -12.66
N GLU A 220 0.20 4.93 -12.88
CA GLU A 220 0.24 5.53 -14.21
C GLU A 220 1.11 6.78 -14.24
N CYS A 221 1.73 7.04 -15.39
CA CYS A 221 2.36 8.32 -15.67
C CYS A 221 1.98 8.78 -17.08
N SER A 222 1.35 9.95 -17.18
CA SER A 222 0.91 10.55 -18.46
C SER A 222 1.75 11.74 -18.90
N ASN A 223 2.34 12.48 -17.95
CA ASN A 223 3.13 13.66 -18.24
C ASN A 223 4.40 13.70 -17.39
N PRO A 224 5.41 12.87 -17.72
CA PRO A 224 6.68 12.92 -17.02
C PRO A 224 7.39 14.25 -17.23
N ILE A 225 8.22 14.65 -16.27
CA ILE A 225 9.01 15.88 -16.33
C ILE A 225 9.92 15.86 -17.56
N GLY A 226 9.75 16.86 -18.44
CA GLY A 226 10.46 16.93 -19.72
C GLY A 226 9.92 15.99 -20.81
N GLY A 227 8.75 15.39 -20.61
CA GLY A 227 8.09 14.51 -21.55
C GLY A 227 8.77 13.14 -21.70
N TRP A 228 8.12 12.26 -22.46
CA TRP A 228 8.65 10.95 -22.79
C TRP A 228 9.82 11.07 -23.77
N GLN A 229 10.97 10.55 -23.37
CA GLN A 229 12.21 10.54 -24.14
C GLN A 229 12.77 9.12 -24.17
N ALA A 230 13.58 8.80 -25.18
CA ALA A 230 14.27 7.53 -25.24
C ALA A 230 15.24 7.36 -24.06
N GLY A 231 15.33 6.14 -23.53
CA GLY A 231 16.16 5.85 -22.36
C GLY A 231 15.66 4.68 -21.52
N ALA A 232 16.42 4.37 -20.47
CA ALA A 232 16.05 3.38 -19.49
C ALA A 232 15.19 4.01 -18.38
N TYR A 233 14.06 3.38 -18.10
CA TYR A 233 13.14 3.80 -17.06
C TYR A 233 13.07 2.74 -15.97
N GLU A 234 12.90 3.21 -14.74
CA GLU A 234 12.78 2.38 -13.55
C GLU A 234 11.61 2.87 -12.71
N VAL A 235 10.74 1.96 -12.30
CA VAL A 235 9.63 2.26 -11.40
C VAL A 235 9.85 1.52 -10.10
N GLN A 236 9.80 2.24 -8.99
CA GLN A 236 10.00 1.72 -7.65
C GLN A 236 8.71 1.91 -6.85
N ILE A 237 8.23 0.84 -6.22
CA ILE A 237 7.03 0.88 -5.37
C ILE A 237 7.45 0.73 -3.91
N PHE A 238 6.90 1.61 -3.09
CA PHE A 238 7.08 1.66 -1.64
C PHE A 238 5.74 1.51 -0.94
N MET A 239 5.78 0.88 0.24
CA MET A 239 4.70 0.88 1.21
C MET A 239 5.19 1.62 2.46
N GLY A 240 4.70 2.83 2.66
CA GLY A 240 5.30 3.82 3.54
C GLY A 240 6.76 4.06 3.17
N TYR A 241 7.67 3.77 4.09
CA TYR A 241 9.12 3.91 3.88
C TYR A 241 9.79 2.65 3.34
N GLU A 242 9.07 1.54 3.27
CA GLU A 242 9.64 0.25 2.90
C GLU A 242 9.54 0.05 1.39
N TRP A 243 10.69 -0.15 0.75
CA TRP A 243 10.74 -0.55 -0.65
C TRP A 243 10.19 -1.98 -0.82
N LYS A 244 9.32 -2.19 -1.81
CA LYS A 244 8.68 -3.49 -2.07
C LYS A 244 9.11 -4.13 -3.38
N VAL A 245 9.07 -3.38 -4.48
CA VAL A 245 9.40 -3.91 -5.81
C VAL A 245 9.97 -2.84 -6.73
N VAL A 246 10.75 -3.29 -7.72
CA VAL A 246 11.28 -2.47 -8.81
C VAL A 246 10.94 -3.12 -10.15
N GLY A 247 10.55 -2.30 -11.12
CA GLY A 247 10.33 -2.70 -12.51
C GLY A 247 11.14 -1.81 -13.45
N ARG A 248 11.57 -2.35 -14.59
CA ARG A 248 12.36 -1.61 -15.59
C ARG A 248 11.81 -1.82 -16.99
N PHE A 249 11.86 -0.77 -17.80
CA PHE A 249 11.58 -0.83 -19.23
C PHE A 249 12.46 0.16 -20.00
N THR A 250 12.52 0.00 -21.32
CA THR A 250 13.30 0.86 -22.22
C THR A 250 12.38 1.52 -23.24
N LEU A 251 12.56 2.82 -23.45
CA LEU A 251 11.94 3.55 -24.54
C LEU A 251 12.96 3.82 -25.64
N LEU A 252 12.58 3.53 -26.87
CA LEU A 252 13.37 3.75 -28.07
C LEU A 252 12.70 4.81 -28.96
N GLU A 253 13.49 5.51 -29.76
CA GLU A 253 12.95 6.41 -30.80
C GLU A 253 12.32 5.61 -31.95
N SER A 254 12.85 4.41 -32.22
CA SER A 254 12.27 3.42 -33.12
C SER A 254 12.85 2.03 -32.83
N LEU A 255 12.07 0.97 -33.02
CA LEU A 255 12.46 -0.46 -33.01
C LEU A 255 13.10 -0.87 -34.33
N THR A 256 13.15 0.00 -35.33
CA THR A 256 13.98 -0.28 -36.51
C THR A 256 15.45 -0.25 -36.08
N PRO A 257 16.23 -1.31 -36.34
CA PRO A 257 17.64 -1.27 -36.01
C PRO A 257 18.26 -0.11 -36.79
N GLN A 258 18.76 0.89 -36.06
CA GLN A 258 19.64 1.89 -36.63
C GLN A 258 20.83 1.14 -37.20
N ALA A 259 20.87 1.01 -38.52
CA ALA A 259 21.99 0.40 -39.23
C ALA A 259 23.23 1.19 -38.81
N THR A 260 24.04 0.60 -37.93
CA THR A 260 25.39 1.08 -37.71
C THR A 260 26.07 0.95 -39.07
N PRO A 261 26.57 2.03 -39.69
CA PRO A 261 27.40 1.87 -40.87
C PRO A 261 28.64 1.09 -40.44
N THR A 262 28.63 -0.22 -40.70
CA THR A 262 29.84 -1.04 -40.65
C THR A 262 30.76 -0.45 -41.72
N GLY A 263 31.66 0.43 -41.31
CA GLY A 263 32.76 0.86 -42.14
C GLY A 263 33.56 -0.38 -42.50
N THR A 264 33.42 -0.85 -43.74
CA THR A 264 34.37 -1.78 -44.34
C THR A 264 35.74 -1.13 -44.26
N PRO A 265 36.74 -1.72 -43.57
CA PRO A 265 38.10 -1.22 -43.65
C PRO A 265 38.58 -1.42 -45.08
N ASP A 266 38.78 -0.32 -45.81
CA ASP A 266 39.47 -0.30 -47.09
C ASP A 266 40.96 -0.57 -46.84
N LEU A 267 41.36 -1.83 -47.00
CA LEU A 267 42.75 -2.24 -46.96
C LEU A 267 43.44 -1.81 -48.25
N THR A 268 43.79 -0.53 -48.35
CA THR A 268 44.74 -0.05 -49.35
C THR A 268 46.12 -0.62 -49.03
N ILE A 269 46.54 -1.65 -49.78
CA ILE A 269 47.87 -2.25 -49.68
C ILE A 269 48.90 -1.23 -50.22
N ALA A 270 49.75 -0.72 -49.33
CA ALA A 270 50.88 0.12 -49.70
C ALA A 270 51.96 -0.72 -50.42
N PRO A 271 52.55 -0.24 -51.54
CA PRO A 271 53.64 -0.95 -52.22
C PRO A 271 54.93 -0.93 -51.38
N SER A 272 55.52 -2.11 -51.24
CA SER A 272 56.77 -2.36 -50.51
C SER A 272 57.98 -1.73 -51.23
N PRO A 273 58.93 -1.08 -50.52
CA PRO A 273 60.09 -0.47 -51.14
C PRO A 273 61.12 -1.52 -51.59
N THR A 274 61.48 -1.44 -52.86
CA THR A 274 62.52 -2.25 -53.53
C THR A 274 63.90 -1.93 -52.97
N GLY A 275 64.58 -2.92 -52.39
CA GLY A 275 66.01 -2.86 -52.08
C GLY A 275 66.84 -2.99 -53.37
N THR A 276 67.83 -2.11 -53.54
CA THR A 276 68.84 -2.13 -54.62
C THR A 276 70.21 -2.55 -54.01
N PRO A 277 71.15 -3.05 -54.85
CA PRO A 277 72.10 -4.13 -54.54
C PRO A 277 73.34 -3.72 -53.73
#